data_AF-A0A8J5CVB1-F1
#
_entry.id   AF-A0A8J5CVB1-F1
#
_cell.length_a   1.000
_cell.length_b   1.000
_cell.length_c   1.000
_cell.angle_alpha   90.00
_cell.angle_beta   90.00
_cell.angle_gamma   90.00
#
_symmetry.space_group_name_H-M   'P 1'
#
loop_
_entity.id
_entity.type
_entity.pdbx_description
1 polymer ?
#
loop_
_entity_poly.entity_id
_entity_poly.type
_entity_poly.pdbx_seq_one_letter_code
_entity_poly.pdbx_strand_id
1 'polypeptide(L)'
;MNLETRLEQLNYAIKMELWQEAYKAIEDISDLMNKSKKMPKPHVMASYYQKLSLVFWKAGNMLFHAAALFKLFQLLRDQKKNITAEEVGKRASIVLIATLAIPLPSAHPEFDRFIETEKSAMEKIEKLATLLSLPKPPTRVSLIRDLIRFNVVSAVPQELQCLYKLMEVEFDPLNLCTRMQGNIEWIQEHPELG
;
A
#
# COMPACT_ATOMS: atom_id res chain seq x y z
N MET A 1 18.03 -16.41 15.68
CA MET A 1 16.84 -15.85 16.36
C MET A 1 15.66 -15.96 15.40
N ASN A 2 14.57 -16.59 15.82
CA ASN A 2 13.49 -17.02 14.94
C ASN A 2 12.66 -15.82 14.45
N LEU A 3 12.45 -15.72 13.12
CA LEU A 3 11.61 -14.70 12.46
C LEU A 3 10.22 -14.62 13.10
N GLU A 4 9.68 -15.75 13.55
CA GLU A 4 8.38 -15.84 14.23
C GLU A 4 8.34 -15.02 15.53
N THR A 5 9.43 -15.03 16.32
CA THR A 5 9.50 -14.26 17.57
C THR A 5 9.46 -12.76 17.30
N ARG A 6 10.13 -12.29 16.25
CA ARG A 6 10.13 -10.87 15.87
C ARG A 6 8.77 -10.43 15.33
N LEU A 7 8.08 -11.29 14.57
CA LEU A 7 6.71 -11.02 14.15
C LEU A 7 5.75 -10.92 15.33
N GLU A 8 5.93 -11.75 16.36
CA GLU A 8 5.11 -11.66 17.56
C GLU A 8 5.43 -10.40 18.38
N GLN A 9 6.69 -9.99 18.46
CA GLN A 9 7.07 -8.71 19.06
C GLN A 9 6.40 -7.53 18.33
N LEU A 10 6.39 -7.55 16.99
CA LEU A 10 5.68 -6.56 16.17
C LEU A 10 4.17 -6.58 16.47
N ASN A 11 3.57 -7.76 16.69
CA ASN A 11 2.15 -7.87 17.08
C ASN A 11 1.88 -7.14 18.38
N TYR A 12 2.71 -7.34 19.40
CA TYR A 12 2.52 -6.65 20.69
C TYR A 12 2.74 -5.15 20.58
N ALA A 13 3.77 -4.71 19.84
CA ALA A 13 4.02 -3.29 19.62
C ALA A 13 2.82 -2.60 18.94
N ILE A 14 2.25 -3.23 17.90
CA ILE A 14 1.04 -2.72 17.23
C ILE A 14 -0.16 -2.71 18.18
N LYS A 15 -0.39 -3.78 18.95
CA LYS A 15 -1.52 -3.87 19.91
C LYS A 15 -1.44 -2.80 21.01
N MET A 16 -0.23 -2.41 21.39
CA MET A 16 0.04 -1.36 22.38
C MET A 16 0.18 0.03 21.76
N GLU A 17 -0.03 0.18 20.44
CA GLU A 17 0.14 1.43 19.68
C GLU A 17 1.54 2.06 19.80
N LEU A 18 2.56 1.21 20.04
CA LEU A 18 3.96 1.59 20.09
C LEU A 18 4.53 1.65 18.66
N TRP A 19 4.18 2.69 17.91
CA TRP A 19 4.46 2.79 16.47
C TRP A 19 5.96 2.91 16.14
N GLN A 20 6.75 3.55 17.02
CA GLN A 20 8.21 3.64 16.84
C GLN A 20 8.89 2.28 17.03
N GLU A 21 8.45 1.52 18.04
CA GLU A 21 8.89 0.16 18.31
C GLU A 21 8.45 -0.80 17.21
N ALA A 22 7.22 -0.64 16.70
CA ALA A 22 6.73 -1.39 15.55
C ALA A 22 7.59 -1.14 14.30
N TYR A 23 7.98 0.11 14.05
CA TYR A 23 8.87 0.45 12.94
C TYR A 23 10.25 -0.20 13.10
N LYS A 24 10.88 -0.09 14.28
CA LYS A 24 12.16 -0.76 14.57
C LYS A 24 12.06 -2.28 14.42
N ALA A 25 10.96 -2.88 14.87
CA ALA A 25 10.73 -4.31 14.72
C ALA A 25 10.61 -4.72 13.24
N ILE A 26 10.02 -3.87 12.39
CA ILE A 26 9.94 -4.08 10.93
C ILE A 26 11.33 -4.03 10.28
N GLU A 27 12.18 -3.08 10.67
CA GLU A 27 13.57 -2.98 10.18
C GLU A 27 14.36 -4.24 10.55
N ASP A 28 14.29 -4.65 11.82
CA ASP A 28 14.88 -5.90 12.33
C ASP A 28 14.42 -7.12 11.51
N ILE A 29 13.12 -7.22 11.23
CA ILE A 29 12.55 -8.32 10.44
C ILE A 29 13.08 -8.29 9.01
N SER A 30 13.10 -7.12 8.37
CA SER A 30 13.62 -6.94 7.00
C SER A 30 15.09 -7.40 6.90
N ASP A 31 15.91 -6.96 7.86
CA ASP A 31 17.32 -7.34 7.95
C ASP A 31 17.52 -8.84 8.17
N LEU A 32 16.70 -9.46 9.03
CA LEU A 32 16.75 -10.91 9.25
C LEU A 32 16.35 -11.69 7.99
N MET A 33 15.35 -11.21 7.25
CA MET A 33 14.95 -11.82 5.98
C MET A 33 16.06 -11.72 4.93
N ASN A 34 16.72 -10.56 4.83
CA ASN A 34 17.84 -10.33 3.90
C ASN A 34 19.08 -11.17 4.24
N LYS A 35 19.36 -11.41 5.53
CA LYS A 35 20.47 -12.26 5.99
C LYS A 35 20.15 -13.75 5.86
N SER A 36 18.87 -14.14 5.79
CA SER A 36 18.46 -15.53 5.66
C SER A 36 18.68 -16.04 4.23
N LYS A 37 19.37 -17.19 4.11
CA LYS A 37 19.49 -17.89 2.81
C LYS A 37 18.19 -18.53 2.33
N LYS A 38 17.21 -18.73 3.23
CA LYS A 38 15.91 -19.34 2.91
C LYS A 38 14.86 -18.25 2.88
N MET A 39 14.09 -18.20 1.79
CA MET A 39 12.92 -17.32 1.72
C MET A 39 11.90 -17.71 2.79
N PRO A 40 11.31 -16.73 3.50
CA PRO A 40 10.26 -16.99 4.47
C PRO A 40 9.04 -17.66 3.81
N LYS A 41 8.26 -18.38 4.61
CA LYS A 41 7.06 -19.03 4.11
C LYS A 41 6.06 -17.97 3.59
N PRO A 42 5.42 -18.23 2.45
CA PRO A 42 4.21 -17.56 1.94
C PRO A 42 3.30 -16.85 2.97
N HIS A 43 2.76 -17.60 3.93
CA HIS A 43 1.86 -17.09 4.98
C HIS A 43 2.54 -16.07 5.92
N VAL A 44 3.81 -16.31 6.26
CA VAL A 44 4.61 -15.42 7.11
C VAL A 44 4.82 -14.09 6.40
N MET A 45 5.09 -14.12 5.09
CA MET A 45 5.23 -12.91 4.30
C MET A 45 3.92 -12.11 4.18
N ALA A 46 2.79 -12.79 4.07
CA ALA A 46 1.49 -12.11 4.05
C ALA A 46 1.25 -11.35 5.35
N SER A 47 1.53 -11.99 6.50
CA SER A 47 1.44 -11.34 7.82
C SER A 47 2.39 -10.15 7.94
N TYR A 48 3.62 -10.27 7.42
CA TYR A 48 4.58 -9.16 7.37
C TYR A 48 4.04 -7.97 6.58
N TYR A 49 3.62 -8.16 5.33
CA TYR A 49 3.12 -7.05 4.49
C TYR A 49 1.84 -6.43 5.04
N GLN A 50 0.96 -7.22 5.66
CA GLN A 50 -0.24 -6.70 6.31
C GLN A 50 0.09 -5.78 7.50
N LYS A 51 1.13 -6.11 8.28
CA LYS A 51 1.56 -5.27 9.42
C LYS A 51 2.34 -4.05 8.94
N LEU A 52 3.18 -4.24 7.94
CA LEU A 52 3.94 -3.18 7.30
C LEU A 52 3.02 -2.11 6.70
N SER A 53 1.95 -2.51 6.01
CA SER A 53 0.99 -1.55 5.46
C SER A 53 0.32 -0.73 6.56
N LEU A 54 -0.02 -1.35 7.71
CA LEU A 54 -0.60 -0.64 8.84
C LEU A 54 0.38 0.36 9.47
N VAL A 55 1.65 -0.02 9.62
CA VAL A 55 2.68 0.90 10.16
C VAL A 55 2.88 2.08 9.22
N PHE A 56 2.92 1.86 7.89
CA PHE A 56 3.01 2.97 6.94
C PHE A 56 1.78 3.88 6.97
N TRP A 57 0.59 3.32 7.13
CA TRP A 57 -0.64 4.12 7.31
C TRP A 57 -0.54 5.03 8.52
N LYS A 58 -0.16 4.49 9.68
CA LYS A 58 -0.04 5.24 10.93
C LYS A 58 1.10 6.25 10.92
N ALA A 59 2.13 6.01 10.12
CA ALA A 59 3.21 6.96 9.88
C ALA A 59 2.86 8.06 8.85
N GLY A 60 1.66 8.04 8.25
CA GLY A 60 1.25 9.00 7.22
C GLY A 60 1.88 8.76 5.84
N ASN A 61 2.61 7.65 5.67
CA ASN A 61 3.30 7.30 4.42
C ASN A 61 2.34 6.59 3.44
N MET A 62 1.35 7.32 2.91
CA MET A 62 0.25 6.75 2.12
C MET A 62 0.73 6.02 0.84
N LEU A 63 1.77 6.53 0.19
CA LEU A 63 2.38 5.89 -0.98
C LEU A 63 2.96 4.50 -0.65
N PHE A 64 3.67 4.38 0.47
CA PHE A 64 4.26 3.11 0.92
C PHE A 64 3.20 2.18 1.50
N HIS A 65 2.15 2.72 2.12
CA HIS A 65 0.97 1.96 2.53
C HIS A 65 0.30 1.27 1.32
N ALA A 66 0.00 2.01 0.27
CA ALA A 66 -0.60 1.46 -0.95
C ALA A 66 0.32 0.44 -1.63
N ALA A 67 1.64 0.71 -1.70
CA ALA A 67 2.61 -0.22 -2.23
C ALA A 67 2.71 -1.53 -1.41
N ALA A 68 2.62 -1.44 -0.08
CA ALA A 68 2.59 -2.61 0.81
C ALA A 68 1.34 -3.46 0.60
N LEU A 69 0.17 -2.83 0.47
CA LEU A 69 -1.09 -3.52 0.15
C LEU A 69 -1.01 -4.19 -1.22
N PHE A 70 -0.40 -3.55 -2.21
CA PHE A 70 -0.20 -4.15 -3.53
C PHE A 70 0.72 -5.38 -3.48
N LYS A 71 1.83 -5.33 -2.73
CA LYS A 71 2.70 -6.49 -2.51
C LYS A 71 1.97 -7.64 -1.82
N LEU A 72 1.12 -7.33 -0.84
CA LEU A 72 0.24 -8.31 -0.20
C LEU A 72 -0.75 -8.93 -1.20
N PHE A 73 -1.38 -8.11 -2.05
CA PHE A 73 -2.30 -8.58 -3.09
C PHE A 73 -1.61 -9.53 -4.08
N GLN A 74 -0.43 -9.16 -4.59
CA GLN A 74 0.36 -10.02 -5.48
C GLN A 74 0.65 -11.37 -4.82
N LEU A 75 1.13 -11.33 -3.58
CA LEU A 75 1.48 -12.52 -2.82
C LEU A 75 0.28 -13.45 -2.58
N LEU A 76 -0.88 -12.90 -2.21
CA LEU A 76 -2.07 -13.71 -1.95
C LEU A 76 -2.64 -14.34 -3.22
N ARG A 77 -2.60 -13.61 -4.33
CA ARG A 77 -3.06 -14.09 -5.63
C ARG A 77 -2.21 -15.26 -6.14
N ASP A 78 -0.90 -15.19 -5.95
CA ASP A 78 0.02 -16.24 -6.40
C ASP A 78 -0.06 -17.52 -5.55
N GLN A 79 -0.52 -17.42 -4.30
CA GLN A 79 -0.58 -18.54 -3.35
C GLN A 79 -1.87 -19.34 -3.39
N LYS A 80 -3.02 -18.67 -3.46
CA LYS A 80 -4.32 -19.33 -3.32
C LYS A 80 -4.83 -19.83 -4.67
N LYS A 81 -4.57 -21.11 -4.96
CA LYS A 81 -5.12 -21.80 -6.15
C LYS A 81 -6.65 -21.76 -6.25
N ASN A 82 -7.35 -21.58 -5.12
CA ASN A 82 -8.82 -21.55 -5.01
C ASN A 82 -9.33 -20.24 -4.38
N ILE A 83 -8.72 -19.08 -4.70
CA ILE A 83 -9.26 -17.80 -4.24
C ILE A 83 -10.57 -17.49 -4.99
N THR A 84 -11.61 -17.09 -4.27
CA THR A 84 -12.87 -16.69 -4.90
C THR A 84 -12.70 -15.34 -5.60
N ALA A 85 -13.46 -15.11 -6.68
CA ALA A 85 -13.46 -13.82 -7.36
C ALA A 85 -13.85 -12.67 -6.39
N GLU A 86 -14.73 -12.95 -5.44
CA GLU A 86 -15.14 -12.01 -4.39
C GLU A 86 -13.96 -11.63 -3.46
N GLU A 87 -13.17 -12.60 -2.99
CA GLU A 87 -11.99 -12.31 -2.15
C GLU A 87 -10.94 -11.49 -2.92
N VAL A 88 -10.71 -11.82 -4.19
CA VAL A 88 -9.81 -11.05 -5.06
C VAL A 88 -10.35 -9.63 -5.23
N GLY A 89 -11.64 -9.47 -5.51
CA GLY A 89 -12.29 -8.19 -5.71
C GLY A 89 -12.18 -7.30 -4.47
N LYS A 90 -12.50 -7.82 -3.28
CA LYS A 90 -12.35 -7.08 -2.00
C LYS A 90 -10.93 -6.57 -1.80
N ARG A 91 -9.92 -7.42 -2.01
CA ARG A 91 -8.51 -7.01 -1.87
C ARG A 91 -8.09 -6.02 -2.95
N ALA A 92 -8.54 -6.21 -4.18
CA ALA A 92 -8.29 -5.29 -5.28
C ALA A 92 -8.89 -3.90 -5.00
N SER A 93 -10.09 -3.83 -4.40
CA SER A 93 -10.76 -2.59 -4.01
C SER A 93 -9.92 -1.80 -3.01
N ILE A 94 -9.45 -2.47 -1.95
CA ILE A 94 -8.60 -1.84 -0.93
C ILE A 94 -7.32 -1.28 -1.55
N VAL A 95 -6.65 -2.04 -2.41
CA VAL A 95 -5.42 -1.56 -3.07
C VAL A 95 -5.69 -0.37 -3.99
N LEU A 96 -6.77 -0.43 -4.77
CA LEU A 96 -7.14 0.63 -5.70
C LEU A 96 -7.48 1.92 -4.93
N ILE A 97 -8.36 1.85 -3.93
CA ILE A 97 -8.75 3.00 -3.10
C ILE A 97 -7.52 3.59 -2.41
N ALA A 98 -6.66 2.76 -1.79
CA ALA A 98 -5.44 3.23 -1.15
C ALA A 98 -4.49 3.94 -2.13
N THR A 99 -4.42 3.47 -3.37
CA THR A 99 -3.59 4.08 -4.42
C THR A 99 -4.16 5.40 -4.92
N LEU A 100 -5.48 5.47 -5.09
CA LEU A 100 -6.18 6.67 -5.54
C LEU A 100 -6.17 7.77 -4.48
N ALA A 101 -6.22 7.39 -3.19
CA ALA A 101 -6.16 8.30 -2.06
C ALA A 101 -4.76 8.91 -1.80
N ILE A 102 -3.71 8.45 -2.49
CA ILE A 102 -2.37 9.05 -2.37
C ILE A 102 -2.46 10.53 -2.76
N PRO A 103 -2.00 11.47 -1.91
CA PRO A 103 -2.10 12.89 -2.20
C PRO A 103 -1.34 13.22 -3.48
N LEU A 104 -1.94 14.08 -4.30
CA LEU A 104 -1.25 14.60 -5.48
C LEU A 104 -0.10 15.51 -5.05
N PRO A 105 1.00 15.56 -5.83
CA PRO A 105 2.10 16.47 -5.56
C PRO A 105 1.57 17.91 -5.40
N SER A 106 2.17 18.67 -4.48
CA SER A 106 1.86 20.08 -4.34
C SER A 106 2.10 20.80 -5.67
N ALA A 107 1.27 21.80 -5.99
CA ALA A 107 1.47 22.63 -7.17
C ALA A 107 2.79 23.43 -7.10
N HIS A 108 3.34 23.56 -5.90
CA HIS A 108 4.56 24.29 -5.57
C HIS A 108 5.52 23.42 -4.75
N PRO A 109 6.14 22.38 -5.35
CA PRO A 109 7.07 21.49 -4.67
C PRO A 109 8.35 22.20 -4.17
N GLU A 110 8.61 23.41 -4.66
CA GLU A 110 9.69 24.28 -4.18
C GLU A 110 9.53 24.65 -2.70
N PHE A 111 8.30 24.77 -2.18
CA PHE A 111 8.08 25.12 -0.77
C PHE A 111 8.40 23.96 0.18
N ASP A 112 8.29 22.71 -0.30
CA ASP A 112 8.59 21.51 0.49
C ASP A 112 10.12 21.29 0.66
N ARG A 113 10.94 21.90 -0.21
CA ARG A 113 12.41 21.76 -0.21
C ARG A 113 13.13 22.54 0.88
N PHE A 114 12.46 23.44 1.59
CA PHE A 114 13.11 24.31 2.58
C PHE A 114 13.30 23.65 3.96
N ILE A 115 12.73 22.46 4.19
CA ILE A 115 12.69 21.83 5.53
C ILE A 115 13.70 20.67 5.67
N GLU A 116 14.02 19.93 4.59
CA GLU A 116 15.00 18.85 4.61
C GLU A 116 15.96 18.93 3.41
N THR A 117 17.22 18.54 3.61
CA THR A 117 18.16 18.43 2.50
C THR A 117 17.71 17.31 1.54
N GLU A 118 17.71 17.57 0.23
CA GLU A 118 17.23 16.61 -0.79
C GLU A 118 17.88 15.22 -0.64
N LYS A 119 19.17 15.16 -0.28
CA LYS A 119 19.89 13.91 -0.06
C LYS A 119 19.31 13.09 1.10
N SER A 120 19.00 13.73 2.23
CA SER A 120 18.45 13.03 3.40
C SER A 120 17.04 12.49 3.13
N ALA A 121 16.22 13.25 2.39
CA ALA A 121 14.89 12.82 1.99
C ALA A 121 14.94 11.60 1.04
N MET A 122 15.84 11.62 0.06
CA MET A 122 16.03 10.49 -0.87
C MET A 122 16.50 9.22 -0.15
N GLU A 123 17.47 9.32 0.75
CA GLU A 123 17.95 8.17 1.53
C GLU A 123 16.83 7.54 2.39
N LYS A 124 15.96 8.37 2.99
CA LYS A 124 14.79 7.88 3.73
C LYS A 124 13.84 7.09 2.81
N ILE A 125 13.52 7.65 1.64
CA ILE A 125 12.63 7.01 0.66
C ILE A 125 13.22 5.66 0.18
N GLU A 126 14.53 5.58 -0.06
CA GLU A 126 15.20 4.34 -0.44
C GLU A 126 15.16 3.28 0.67
N LYS A 127 15.34 3.68 1.93
CA LYS A 127 15.20 2.78 3.08
C LYS A 127 13.78 2.21 3.16
N LEU A 128 12.75 3.05 3.01
CA LEU A 128 11.35 2.60 3.00
C LEU A 128 11.05 1.63 1.85
N ALA A 129 11.63 1.86 0.67
CA ALA A 129 11.49 0.95 -0.48
C ALA A 129 12.16 -0.42 -0.20
N THR A 130 13.29 -0.40 0.50
CA THR A 130 14.01 -1.62 0.90
C THR A 130 13.17 -2.49 1.85
N LEU A 131 12.38 -1.89 2.75
CA LEU A 131 11.46 -2.63 3.63
C LEU A 131 10.41 -3.43 2.84
N LEU A 132 10.01 -2.93 1.66
CA LEU A 132 9.09 -3.63 0.75
C LEU A 132 9.79 -4.57 -0.23
N SER A 133 11.11 -4.74 -0.12
CA SER A 133 11.92 -5.45 -1.12
C SER A 133 11.69 -4.92 -2.53
N LEU A 134 11.57 -3.58 -2.67
CA LEU A 134 11.46 -2.91 -3.96
C LEU A 134 12.84 -2.43 -4.42
N PRO A 135 13.23 -2.68 -5.68
CA PRO A 135 14.54 -2.25 -6.19
C PRO A 135 14.62 -0.73 -6.40
N LYS A 136 13.46 -0.06 -6.51
CA LYS A 136 13.34 1.38 -6.68
C LYS A 136 12.16 1.88 -5.85
N PRO A 137 12.22 3.12 -5.33
CA PRO A 137 11.08 3.75 -4.71
C PRO A 137 9.85 3.77 -5.63
N PRO A 138 8.66 3.40 -5.12
CA PRO A 138 7.43 3.50 -5.89
C PRO A 138 7.05 4.98 -6.11
N THR A 139 6.27 5.24 -7.14
CA THR A 139 5.57 6.50 -7.38
C THR A 139 4.08 6.20 -7.57
N ARG A 140 3.19 7.18 -7.36
CA ARG A 140 1.76 7.01 -7.64
C ARG A 140 1.52 6.51 -9.07
N VAL A 141 2.20 7.11 -10.03
CA VAL A 141 2.12 6.74 -11.46
C VAL A 141 2.60 5.32 -11.72
N SER A 142 3.74 4.90 -11.14
CA SER A 142 4.22 3.52 -11.32
C SER A 142 3.28 2.51 -10.67
N LEU A 143 2.71 2.83 -9.50
CA LEU A 143 1.78 1.96 -8.80
C LEU A 143 0.50 1.77 -9.60
N ILE A 144 -0.10 2.85 -10.12
CA ILE A 144 -1.28 2.77 -11.00
C ILE A 144 -0.99 1.91 -12.23
N ARG A 145 0.17 2.08 -12.87
CA ARG A 145 0.58 1.24 -14.00
C ARG A 145 0.65 -0.24 -13.62
N ASP A 146 1.19 -0.54 -12.44
CA ASP A 146 1.25 -1.90 -11.93
C ASP A 146 -0.16 -2.47 -11.63
N LEU A 147 -1.09 -1.66 -11.10
CA LEU A 147 -2.48 -2.09 -10.89
C LEU A 147 -3.16 -2.50 -12.20
N ILE A 148 -2.96 -1.73 -13.27
CA ILE A 148 -3.48 -2.05 -14.61
C ILE A 148 -2.85 -3.34 -15.12
N ARG A 149 -1.51 -3.43 -15.07
CA ARG A 149 -0.76 -4.62 -15.52
C ARG A 149 -1.20 -5.90 -14.80
N PHE A 150 -1.60 -5.79 -13.54
CA PHE A 150 -2.04 -6.92 -12.72
C PHE A 150 -3.56 -7.14 -12.77
N ASN A 151 -4.30 -6.46 -13.65
CA ASN A 151 -5.76 -6.54 -13.79
C ASN A 151 -6.51 -6.26 -12.47
N VAL A 152 -5.96 -5.40 -11.60
CA VAL A 152 -6.61 -4.98 -10.35
C VAL A 152 -7.88 -4.19 -10.67
N VAL A 153 -7.79 -3.26 -11.62
CA VAL A 153 -8.92 -2.40 -12.02
C VAL A 153 -10.09 -3.23 -12.56
N SER A 154 -9.84 -4.28 -13.32
CA SER A 154 -10.92 -5.14 -13.83
C SER A 154 -11.53 -6.05 -12.77
N ALA A 155 -10.85 -6.25 -11.64
CA ALA A 155 -11.31 -7.12 -10.55
C ALA A 155 -12.18 -6.41 -9.52
N VAL A 156 -12.23 -5.07 -9.51
CA VAL A 156 -13.03 -4.29 -8.55
C VAL A 156 -14.47 -4.09 -9.04
N PRO A 157 -15.43 -3.79 -8.13
CA PRO A 157 -16.78 -3.36 -8.47
C PRO A 157 -16.83 -2.18 -9.45
N GLN A 158 -17.93 -2.06 -10.19
CA GLN A 158 -18.07 -1.10 -11.29
C GLN A 158 -17.91 0.35 -10.81
N GLU A 159 -18.39 0.66 -9.62
CA GLU A 159 -18.30 1.96 -8.97
C GLU A 159 -16.84 2.39 -8.79
N LEU A 160 -15.97 1.46 -8.36
CA LEU A 160 -14.54 1.73 -8.22
C LEU A 160 -13.81 1.81 -9.57
N GLN A 161 -14.28 1.08 -10.59
CA GLN A 161 -13.77 1.25 -11.95
C GLN A 161 -14.13 2.63 -12.51
N CYS A 162 -15.36 3.09 -12.26
CA CYS A 162 -15.82 4.43 -12.61
C CYS A 162 -14.99 5.50 -11.90
N LEU A 163 -14.73 5.33 -10.60
CA LEU A 163 -13.88 6.23 -9.83
C LEU A 163 -12.46 6.32 -10.40
N TYR A 164 -11.85 5.19 -10.73
CA TYR A 164 -10.55 5.15 -11.41
C TYR A 164 -10.58 5.92 -12.73
N LYS A 165 -11.59 5.69 -13.58
CA LYS A 165 -11.73 6.40 -14.86
C LYS A 165 -11.88 7.91 -14.67
N LEU A 166 -12.72 8.33 -13.73
CA LEU A 166 -12.96 9.75 -13.42
C LEU A 166 -11.70 10.48 -12.99
N MET A 167 -10.80 9.83 -12.24
CA MET A 167 -9.60 10.48 -11.72
C MET A 167 -8.37 10.34 -12.61
N GLU A 168 -8.23 9.24 -13.36
CA GLU A 168 -6.99 8.93 -14.09
C GLU A 168 -7.13 8.93 -15.62
N VAL A 169 -8.35 8.91 -16.16
CA VAL A 169 -8.57 8.68 -17.60
C VAL A 169 -9.39 9.78 -18.26
N GLU A 170 -10.52 10.14 -17.66
CA GLU A 170 -11.45 11.13 -18.21
C GLU A 170 -11.14 12.53 -17.70
N PHE A 171 -11.21 13.52 -18.59
CA PHE A 171 -11.11 14.93 -18.24
C PHE A 171 -12.45 15.61 -18.45
N ASP A 172 -13.26 15.65 -17.40
CA ASP A 172 -14.59 16.28 -17.38
C ASP A 172 -14.76 17.13 -16.10
N PRO A 173 -14.06 18.27 -15.99
CA PRO A 173 -14.01 19.06 -14.76
C PRO A 173 -15.38 19.62 -14.33
N LEU A 174 -16.32 19.80 -15.27
CA LEU A 174 -17.64 20.36 -14.97
C LEU A 174 -18.55 19.36 -14.25
N ASN A 175 -18.50 18.08 -14.63
CA ASN A 175 -19.34 17.05 -14.03
C ASN A 175 -18.58 16.14 -13.05
N LEU A 176 -17.25 16.33 -12.88
CA LEU A 176 -16.41 15.49 -12.02
C LEU A 176 -16.98 15.35 -10.61
N CYS A 177 -17.28 16.47 -9.94
CA CYS A 177 -17.78 16.45 -8.57
C CYS A 177 -19.11 15.69 -8.45
N THR A 178 -20.06 15.96 -9.35
CA THR A 178 -21.37 15.30 -9.36
C THR A 178 -21.24 13.80 -9.60
N ARG A 179 -20.40 13.38 -10.54
CA ARG A 179 -20.16 11.96 -10.84
C ARG A 179 -19.37 11.26 -9.73
N MET A 180 -18.44 11.96 -9.09
CA MET A 180 -17.62 11.41 -8.01
C MET A 180 -18.43 11.21 -6.72
N GLN A 181 -19.39 12.11 -6.43
CA GLN A 181 -20.24 12.04 -5.24
C GLN A 181 -20.92 10.67 -5.07
N GLY A 182 -21.57 10.15 -6.11
CA GLY A 182 -22.25 8.85 -6.04
C GLY A 182 -21.30 7.68 -5.79
N ASN A 183 -20.05 7.75 -6.29
CA ASN A 183 -19.04 6.73 -6.01
C ASN A 183 -18.52 6.83 -4.57
N ILE A 184 -18.40 8.04 -4.01
CA ILE A 184 -17.98 8.24 -2.61
C ILE A 184 -19.07 7.75 -1.65
N GLU A 185 -20.34 8.05 -1.92
CA GLU A 185 -21.48 7.56 -1.13
C GLU A 185 -21.52 6.03 -1.12
N TRP A 186 -21.33 5.40 -2.28
CA TRP A 186 -21.25 3.95 -2.38
C TRP A 186 -20.09 3.35 -1.56
N ILE A 187 -18.92 3.99 -1.53
CA ILE A 187 -17.79 3.55 -0.69
C ILE A 187 -18.15 3.66 0.79
N GLN A 188 -18.85 4.71 1.21
CA GLN A 188 -19.27 4.89 2.60
C GLN A 188 -20.24 3.79 3.07
N GLU A 189 -21.07 3.26 2.17
CA GLU A 189 -21.96 2.13 2.45
C GLU A 189 -21.22 0.78 2.56
N HIS A 190 -19.99 0.69 2.08
CA HIS A 190 -19.17 -0.54 2.05
C HIS A 190 -17.82 -0.38 2.77
N PRO A 191 -17.82 -0.15 4.10
CA PRO A 191 -16.60 0.12 4.88
C PRO A 191 -15.61 -1.06 4.90
N GLU A 192 -16.04 -2.27 4.52
CA GLU A 192 -15.14 -3.42 4.37
C GLU A 192 -14.15 -3.30 3.19
N LEU A 193 -14.40 -2.35 2.27
CA LEU A 193 -13.56 -2.07 1.11
C LEU A 193 -12.58 -0.91 1.35
N GLY A 194 -12.69 -0.19 2.48
CA GLY A 194 -11.89 0.99 2.82
C GLY A 194 -11.75 1.20 4.33
#